data_AF-A0A250XCV1-F1
#
_entry.id   AF-A0A250XCV1-F1
#
_cell.length_a   1.000
_cell.length_b   1.000
_cell.length_c   1.000
_cell.angle_alpha   90.00
_cell.angle_beta   90.00
_cell.angle_gamma   90.00
#
_symmetry.space_group_name_H-M   'P 1'
#
loop_
_entity.id
_entity.type
_entity.pdbx_description
1 polymer ?
#
loop_
_entity_poly.entity_id
_entity_poly.type
_entity_poly.pdbx_seq_one_letter_code
_entity_poly.pdbx_strand_id
1 'polypeptide(L)'
;MVALLRQTFVRAAGILLRDSPVTTHQPHVAKFSQATEAVRNIIQGSHAGKSSGHRFGGSPATPPSKFRIILARVLQIGLPISGISCLVYAFTHPDSEPLVPTRMPPQLQYLAAQQVDNEQVITNWSGTHQAQPRRLFMPESEAEVEVFVRAAHDAGQKLRVMGSGISPNGLGLSEEGMLGMALMDKIVDVNTEKMQVTVQAGCRVQQVADALKPYGLTLQNYASIRDQQIGGFVQVGAHGTGATLPPVDDQVVAMRLVTPAMGVITLSKQDEPELFSLAKVGLGALGVLSQVTLRCVPRHQLLETTSTATVAEVKKNHKRWLQENLHLRYMWIPYTDTVVVVRSNPLQATSNGSSKGGHAPAVTQNTSSQEDRLKPLRDLYVSRTSAATPSEVQGLSATQLRDELLALNPLNKEWVVKVNLAEAEYWRLSSGQRVGYSDEILGFDCGGQQLVLETCFPVANSLAEVPESKSRDIEYMENLLADIKRAGVPAPSPIEQRWTSGSSSAMSPAAGPPGGVYSWVGIIAYLPQSPEEREKITDMFRSKYSPLVQGRLMSKYGAVWHWAKLEVDERGGAASSSAAVQKRLAARFPVKEFNSYRSLLDPKNVLANEWLDKVLPRA
;
A
#
# COMPACT_ATOMS: atom_id res chain seq x y z
N MET A 1 -42.31 -9.94 8.62
CA MET A 1 -41.24 -10.93 8.34
C MET A 1 -41.32 -11.49 6.92
N VAL A 2 -42.44 -12.08 6.49
CA VAL A 2 -42.60 -12.67 5.14
C VAL A 2 -42.52 -11.65 3.99
N ALA A 3 -43.01 -10.42 4.18
CA ALA A 3 -42.91 -9.34 3.16
C ALA A 3 -41.47 -8.80 3.01
N LEU A 4 -40.70 -8.77 4.11
CA LEU A 4 -39.30 -8.33 4.12
C LEU A 4 -38.41 -9.39 3.44
N LEU A 5 -38.66 -10.67 3.71
CA LEU A 5 -38.00 -11.79 3.02
C LEU A 5 -38.31 -11.80 1.51
N ARG A 6 -39.53 -11.47 1.07
CA ARG A 6 -39.86 -11.34 -0.36
C ARG A 6 -39.07 -10.23 -1.07
N GLN A 7 -38.90 -9.06 -0.46
CA GLN A 7 -38.15 -7.96 -1.07
C GLN A 7 -36.64 -8.25 -1.19
N THR A 8 -36.06 -8.90 -0.18
CA THR A 8 -34.64 -9.28 -0.20
C THR A 8 -34.36 -10.40 -1.22
N PHE A 9 -35.29 -11.35 -1.37
CA PHE A 9 -35.14 -12.48 -2.29
C PHE A 9 -35.30 -12.09 -3.77
N VAL A 10 -36.20 -11.14 -4.09
CA VAL A 10 -36.39 -10.65 -5.47
C VAL A 10 -35.20 -9.80 -5.95
N ARG A 11 -34.54 -9.05 -5.04
CA ARG A 11 -33.31 -8.31 -5.36
C ARG A 11 -32.10 -9.21 -5.56
N ALA A 12 -31.95 -10.26 -4.76
CA ALA A 12 -30.87 -11.24 -4.92
C ALA A 12 -30.99 -12.03 -6.24
N ALA A 13 -32.22 -12.41 -6.64
CA ALA A 13 -32.46 -13.12 -7.90
C ALA A 13 -32.25 -12.23 -9.15
N GLY A 14 -32.50 -10.92 -9.05
CA GLY A 14 -32.29 -9.98 -10.15
C GLY A 14 -30.82 -9.66 -10.45
N ILE A 15 -29.93 -9.86 -9.47
CA ILE A 15 -28.47 -9.65 -9.61
C ILE A 15 -27.81 -10.88 -10.25
N LEU A 16 -28.26 -12.09 -9.90
CA LEU A 16 -27.72 -13.35 -10.44
C LEU A 16 -28.10 -13.64 -11.90
N LEU A 17 -29.12 -12.97 -12.45
CA LEU A 17 -29.61 -13.20 -13.82
C LEU A 17 -29.09 -12.17 -14.84
N ARG A 18 -28.34 -11.15 -14.43
CA ARG A 18 -27.84 -10.11 -15.36
C ARG A 18 -26.45 -10.36 -15.91
N ASP A 19 -25.60 -11.10 -15.21
CA ASP A 19 -24.22 -11.33 -15.61
C ASP A 19 -23.87 -12.82 -15.60
N SER A 20 -24.34 -13.57 -16.61
CA SER A 20 -23.62 -14.71 -17.23
C SER A 20 -24.53 -15.54 -18.16
N PRO A 21 -24.06 -15.95 -19.36
CA PRO A 21 -24.76 -16.92 -20.18
C PRO A 21 -24.45 -18.33 -19.66
N VAL A 22 -25.37 -18.94 -18.92
CA VAL A 22 -25.18 -20.30 -18.39
C VAL A 22 -25.90 -21.33 -19.24
N THR A 23 -25.12 -22.12 -19.97
CA THR A 23 -25.53 -23.41 -20.53
C THR A 23 -25.79 -24.42 -19.40
N THR A 24 -26.89 -25.14 -19.52
CA THR A 24 -27.46 -26.01 -18.49
C THR A 24 -26.76 -27.36 -18.40
N HIS A 25 -25.68 -27.48 -17.61
CA HIS A 25 -25.23 -28.77 -17.06
C HIS A 25 -24.32 -28.58 -15.82
N GLN A 26 -24.91 -28.31 -14.64
CA GLN A 26 -24.21 -28.51 -13.36
C GLN A 26 -25.15 -29.08 -12.27
N PRO A 27 -24.71 -30.10 -11.50
CA PRO A 27 -25.55 -30.82 -10.51
C PRO A 27 -25.96 -29.97 -9.29
N HIS A 28 -25.37 -28.79 -9.09
CA HIS A 28 -25.68 -27.89 -7.97
C HIS A 28 -27.00 -27.13 -8.17
N VAL A 29 -27.40 -26.86 -9.41
CA VAL A 29 -28.68 -26.18 -9.74
C VAL A 29 -29.89 -27.10 -9.48
N ALA A 30 -29.74 -28.41 -9.72
CA ALA A 30 -30.77 -29.41 -9.44
C ALA A 30 -31.06 -29.58 -7.94
N LYS A 31 -30.01 -29.53 -7.10
CA LYS A 31 -30.14 -29.59 -5.63
C LYS A 31 -30.80 -28.33 -5.06
N PHE A 32 -30.51 -27.17 -5.64
CA PHE A 32 -31.14 -25.90 -5.27
C PHE A 32 -32.64 -25.89 -5.62
N SER A 33 -33.00 -26.40 -6.81
CA SER A 33 -34.39 -26.52 -7.25
C SER A 33 -35.22 -27.44 -6.34
N GLN A 34 -34.69 -28.62 -5.95
CA GLN A 34 -35.35 -29.55 -5.03
C GLN A 34 -35.57 -28.98 -3.63
N ALA A 35 -34.62 -28.22 -3.08
CA ALA A 35 -34.76 -27.56 -1.79
C ALA A 35 -35.85 -26.47 -1.81
N THR A 36 -35.93 -25.73 -2.93
CA THR A 36 -36.94 -24.68 -3.12
C THR A 36 -38.36 -25.26 -3.24
N GLU A 37 -38.49 -26.44 -3.85
CA GLU A 37 -39.76 -27.12 -4.05
C GLU A 37 -40.26 -27.81 -2.76
N ALA A 38 -39.35 -28.35 -1.94
CA ALA A 38 -39.69 -28.88 -0.61
C ALA A 38 -40.21 -27.79 0.34
N VAL A 39 -39.59 -26.60 0.34
CA VAL A 39 -40.03 -25.45 1.15
C VAL A 39 -41.38 -24.91 0.65
N ARG A 40 -41.60 -24.88 -0.68
CA ARG A 40 -42.90 -24.46 -1.26
C ARG A 40 -44.05 -25.38 -0.85
N ASN A 41 -43.82 -26.69 -0.84
CA ASN A 41 -44.84 -27.67 -0.45
C ASN A 41 -45.19 -27.63 1.05
N ILE A 42 -44.21 -27.30 1.92
CA ILE A 42 -44.44 -27.09 3.36
C ILE A 42 -45.30 -25.86 3.62
N ILE A 43 -45.07 -24.78 2.86
CA ILE A 43 -45.82 -23.52 2.96
C ILE A 43 -47.25 -23.67 2.39
N GLN A 44 -47.44 -24.48 1.35
CA GLN A 44 -48.77 -24.70 0.76
C GLN A 44 -49.63 -25.71 1.53
N GLY A 45 -49.01 -26.69 2.20
CA GLY A 45 -49.73 -27.67 3.03
C GLY A 45 -50.31 -27.12 4.35
N SER A 46 -49.89 -25.92 4.76
CA SER A 46 -50.31 -25.27 6.02
C SER A 46 -51.50 -24.29 5.86
N HIS A 47 -52.10 -24.20 4.67
CA HIS A 47 -53.24 -23.30 4.37
C HIS A 47 -54.56 -23.99 4.00
N ALA A 48 -54.68 -25.31 4.13
CA ALA A 48 -55.95 -26.02 3.93
C ALA A 48 -56.51 -26.51 5.27
N GLY A 49 -57.19 -25.63 6.03
CA GLY A 49 -57.70 -26.01 7.36
C GLY A 49 -58.52 -24.97 8.12
N LYS A 50 -59.58 -24.44 7.48
CA LYS A 50 -60.84 -23.88 8.02
C LYS A 50 -60.86 -22.86 9.19
N SER A 51 -61.49 -21.74 8.85
CA SER A 51 -62.43 -20.95 9.68
C SER A 51 -63.55 -21.80 10.31
N SER A 52 -63.79 -21.64 11.61
CA SER A 52 -65.11 -21.57 12.31
C SER A 52 -64.93 -21.98 13.79
N GLY A 53 -65.43 -21.15 14.72
CA GLY A 53 -65.14 -21.29 16.16
C GLY A 53 -65.98 -22.32 16.93
N HIS A 54 -65.56 -22.61 18.16
CA HIS A 54 -66.35 -22.81 19.40
C HIS A 54 -65.41 -23.12 20.59
N ARG A 55 -65.84 -22.77 21.82
CA ARG A 55 -65.15 -23.01 23.11
C ARG A 55 -65.32 -24.47 23.59
N PHE A 56 -64.29 -25.04 24.24
CA PHE A 56 -64.24 -25.65 25.59
C PHE A 56 -63.05 -26.63 25.73
N GLY A 57 -62.54 -26.78 26.96
CA GLY A 57 -61.23 -27.38 27.28
C GLY A 57 -61.13 -28.92 27.28
N GLY A 58 -59.89 -29.39 27.48
CA GLY A 58 -59.51 -30.80 27.67
C GLY A 58 -57.99 -31.01 27.55
N SER A 59 -57.43 -31.84 28.43
CA SER A 59 -56.00 -32.19 28.64
C SER A 59 -55.25 -32.66 27.37
N PRO A 60 -53.90 -32.51 27.25
CA PRO A 60 -53.18 -32.77 26.00
C PRO A 60 -52.97 -34.28 25.76
N ALA A 61 -53.46 -34.76 24.62
CA ALA A 61 -53.10 -36.06 24.06
C ALA A 61 -51.75 -36.00 23.33
N THR A 62 -50.99 -37.08 23.44
CA THR A 62 -49.64 -37.31 22.91
C THR A 62 -49.59 -37.18 21.37
N PRO A 63 -48.56 -36.56 20.75
CA PRO A 63 -48.51 -36.40 19.30
C PRO A 63 -48.06 -37.69 18.57
N PRO A 64 -48.49 -37.90 17.31
CA PRO A 64 -48.31 -39.16 16.60
C PRO A 64 -46.89 -39.37 16.04
N SER A 65 -46.59 -40.64 15.74
CA SER A 65 -45.34 -41.28 15.31
C SER A 65 -44.49 -40.63 14.20
N LYS A 66 -44.93 -39.52 13.57
CA LYS A 66 -44.13 -38.76 12.60
C LYS A 66 -43.01 -37.90 13.24
N PHE A 67 -43.11 -37.60 14.54
CA PHE A 67 -42.13 -36.80 15.28
C PHE A 67 -40.80 -37.53 15.53
N ARG A 68 -40.83 -38.86 15.69
CA ARG A 68 -39.62 -39.69 15.91
C ARG A 68 -38.72 -39.77 14.68
N ILE A 69 -39.26 -39.57 13.47
CA ILE A 69 -38.49 -39.61 12.22
C ILE A 69 -37.74 -38.28 11.99
N ILE A 70 -38.28 -37.15 12.47
CA ILE A 70 -37.64 -35.83 12.37
C ILE A 70 -36.45 -35.75 13.34
N LEU A 71 -36.61 -36.24 14.57
CA LEU A 71 -35.54 -36.24 15.58
C LEU A 71 -34.33 -37.09 15.15
N ALA A 72 -34.56 -38.21 14.46
CA ALA A 72 -33.50 -39.07 13.94
C ALA A 72 -32.72 -38.42 12.77
N ARG A 73 -33.32 -37.51 12.00
CA ARG A 73 -32.64 -36.79 10.92
C ARG A 73 -31.89 -35.55 11.40
N VAL A 74 -32.34 -34.90 12.47
CA VAL A 74 -31.64 -33.76 13.08
C VAL A 74 -30.38 -34.22 13.83
N LEU A 75 -30.39 -35.41 14.44
CA LEU A 75 -29.22 -35.96 15.14
C LEU A 75 -28.11 -36.48 14.22
N GLN A 76 -28.34 -36.58 12.90
CA GLN A 76 -27.31 -36.93 11.91
C GLN A 76 -26.59 -35.73 11.27
N ILE A 77 -27.02 -34.50 11.60
CA ILE A 77 -26.37 -33.27 11.15
C ILE A 77 -25.71 -32.67 12.39
N GLY A 78 -24.40 -32.91 12.53
CA GLY A 78 -23.62 -32.55 13.72
C GLY A 78 -23.65 -31.06 14.06
N LEU A 79 -24.69 -30.62 14.76
CA LEU A 79 -24.78 -29.31 15.39
C LEU A 79 -23.94 -29.31 16.68
N PRO A 80 -23.23 -28.22 16.99
CA PRO A 80 -22.47 -28.09 18.22
C PRO A 80 -23.38 -28.16 19.46
N ILE A 81 -22.85 -28.74 20.54
CA ILE A 81 -23.53 -29.09 21.80
C ILE A 81 -24.26 -27.88 22.44
N SER A 82 -23.86 -26.64 22.14
CA SER A 82 -24.53 -25.42 22.59
C SER A 82 -25.96 -25.25 22.04
N GLY A 83 -26.25 -25.77 20.84
CA GLY A 83 -27.59 -25.71 20.24
C GLY A 83 -28.59 -26.70 20.87
N ILE A 84 -28.11 -27.78 21.46
CA ILE A 84 -28.95 -28.82 22.06
C ILE A 84 -29.48 -28.37 23.44
N SER A 85 -28.67 -27.65 24.23
CA SER A 85 -29.10 -27.13 25.54
C SER A 85 -30.20 -26.07 25.43
N CYS A 86 -30.17 -25.20 24.41
CA CYS A 86 -31.24 -24.22 24.18
C CYS A 86 -32.56 -24.87 23.76
N LEU A 87 -32.50 -25.96 22.98
CA LEU A 87 -33.68 -26.71 22.57
C LEU A 87 -34.31 -27.47 23.75
N VAL A 88 -33.52 -28.11 24.62
CA VAL A 88 -34.03 -28.83 25.80
C VAL A 88 -34.63 -27.87 26.85
N TYR A 89 -34.07 -26.68 27.01
CA TYR A 89 -34.60 -25.66 27.93
C TYR A 89 -35.93 -25.07 27.45
N ALA A 90 -36.04 -24.75 26.15
CA ALA A 90 -37.27 -24.23 25.54
C ALA A 90 -38.44 -25.25 25.56
N PHE A 91 -38.14 -26.55 25.61
CA PHE A 91 -39.16 -27.60 25.69
C PHE A 91 -39.63 -27.92 27.12
N THR A 92 -38.85 -27.56 28.14
CA THR A 92 -39.16 -27.86 29.56
C THR A 92 -39.80 -26.69 30.30
N HIS A 93 -39.67 -25.46 29.77
CA HIS A 93 -40.21 -24.25 30.40
C HIS A 93 -40.84 -23.31 29.35
N PRO A 94 -42.04 -23.65 28.83
CA PRO A 94 -42.68 -22.91 27.74
C PRO A 94 -43.09 -21.47 28.09
N ASP A 95 -43.18 -21.15 29.40
CA ASP A 95 -43.64 -19.84 29.91
C ASP A 95 -42.51 -18.98 30.51
N SER A 96 -41.25 -19.44 30.50
CA SER A 96 -40.12 -18.60 30.92
C SER A 96 -39.48 -17.93 29.71
N GLU A 97 -39.51 -16.59 29.64
CA GLU A 97 -38.69 -15.87 28.68
C GLU A 97 -37.22 -16.27 28.87
N PRO A 98 -36.56 -16.78 27.82
CA PRO A 98 -35.14 -17.04 27.91
C PRO A 98 -34.43 -15.69 28.08
N LEU A 99 -33.54 -15.60 29.07
CA LEU A 99 -32.53 -14.55 29.22
C LEU A 99 -31.56 -14.63 28.03
N VAL A 100 -32.04 -14.29 26.84
CA VAL A 100 -31.24 -13.94 25.67
C VAL A 100 -31.03 -12.44 25.78
N PRO A 101 -29.79 -11.92 25.74
CA PRO A 101 -29.57 -10.49 25.59
C PRO A 101 -30.40 -10.00 24.40
N THR A 102 -31.39 -9.16 24.69
CA THR A 102 -32.34 -8.60 23.72
C THR A 102 -31.58 -8.03 22.52
N ARG A 103 -31.80 -8.65 21.34
CA ARG A 103 -31.39 -8.23 19.99
C ARG A 103 -29.99 -7.60 19.90
N MET A 104 -29.05 -8.32 19.27
CA MET A 104 -27.82 -7.69 18.76
C MET A 104 -28.18 -6.36 18.05
N PRO A 105 -27.55 -5.23 18.41
CA PRO A 105 -27.72 -3.95 17.73
C PRO A 105 -27.67 -4.11 16.20
N PRO A 106 -28.43 -3.33 15.42
CA PRO A 106 -28.42 -3.41 13.95
C PRO A 106 -27.01 -3.36 13.33
N GLN A 107 -26.10 -2.62 13.98
CA GLN A 107 -24.68 -2.54 13.65
C GLN A 107 -23.95 -3.88 13.83
N LEU A 108 -24.24 -4.62 14.91
CA LEU A 108 -23.71 -5.97 15.15
C LEU A 108 -24.34 -7.03 14.21
N GLN A 109 -25.57 -6.81 13.76
CA GLN A 109 -26.20 -7.63 12.71
C GLN A 109 -25.57 -7.38 11.33
N TYR A 110 -25.24 -6.12 11.00
CA TYR A 110 -24.48 -5.76 9.80
C TYR A 110 -23.07 -6.35 9.82
N LEU A 111 -22.38 -6.26 10.97
CA LEU A 111 -21.08 -6.89 11.20
C LEU A 111 -21.11 -8.41 11.00
N ALA A 112 -22.09 -9.09 11.58
CA ALA A 112 -22.27 -10.54 11.41
C ALA A 112 -22.61 -10.92 9.96
N ALA A 113 -23.32 -10.05 9.22
CA ALA A 113 -23.61 -10.25 7.81
C ALA A 113 -22.41 -9.98 6.88
N GLN A 114 -21.41 -9.20 7.33
CA GLN A 114 -20.14 -8.99 6.62
C GLN A 114 -19.01 -9.91 7.08
N GLN A 115 -19.20 -10.69 8.14
CA GLN A 115 -18.34 -11.83 8.49
C GLN A 115 -18.59 -12.98 7.52
N VAL A 116 -18.24 -12.78 6.24
CA VAL A 116 -18.07 -13.90 5.32
C VAL A 116 -16.67 -14.44 5.58
N ASP A 117 -16.54 -15.73 5.87
CA ASP A 117 -15.24 -16.40 5.81
C ASP A 117 -14.66 -16.12 4.42
N ASN A 118 -13.61 -15.31 4.37
CA ASN A 118 -13.04 -14.89 3.10
C ASN A 118 -11.97 -15.91 2.68
N GLU A 119 -12.23 -16.59 1.57
CA GLU A 119 -11.25 -17.51 0.97
C GLU A 119 -10.24 -16.77 0.07
N GLN A 120 -10.40 -15.46 -0.14
CA GLN A 120 -9.52 -14.70 -1.02
C GLN A 120 -8.13 -14.49 -0.41
N VAL A 121 -7.11 -14.93 -1.14
CA VAL A 121 -5.71 -14.58 -0.86
C VAL A 121 -5.46 -13.15 -1.34
N ILE A 122 -4.98 -12.30 -0.42
CA ILE A 122 -4.56 -10.95 -0.70
C ILE A 122 -3.04 -10.93 -0.76
N THR A 123 -2.51 -10.57 -1.92
CA THR A 123 -1.08 -10.49 -2.19
C THR A 123 -0.67 -9.04 -2.36
N ASN A 124 0.48 -8.67 -1.80
CA ASN A 124 1.01 -7.32 -1.98
C ASN A 124 1.56 -7.12 -3.41
N TRP A 125 1.84 -5.87 -3.79
CA TRP A 125 2.24 -5.53 -5.15
C TRP A 125 3.55 -6.18 -5.59
N SER A 126 4.51 -6.39 -4.67
CA SER A 126 5.73 -7.13 -4.99
C SER A 126 5.48 -8.63 -5.13
N GLY A 127 4.35 -9.16 -4.67
CA GLY A 127 4.07 -10.60 -4.64
C GLY A 127 5.01 -11.40 -3.74
N THR A 128 5.57 -10.75 -2.71
CA THR A 128 6.49 -11.37 -1.74
C THR A 128 5.82 -11.67 -0.41
N HIS A 129 4.64 -11.09 -0.17
CA HIS A 129 3.82 -11.35 1.01
C HIS A 129 2.37 -11.53 0.60
N GLN A 130 1.70 -12.44 1.30
CA GLN A 130 0.27 -12.69 1.14
C GLN A 130 -0.37 -12.97 2.50
N ALA A 131 -1.67 -12.75 2.59
CA ALA A 131 -2.50 -13.22 3.69
C ALA A 131 -3.86 -13.67 3.17
N GLN A 132 -4.48 -14.62 3.84
CA GLN A 132 -5.86 -15.04 3.60
C GLN A 132 -6.70 -14.63 4.82
N PRO A 133 -7.11 -13.35 4.91
CA PRO A 133 -7.78 -12.86 6.10
C PRO A 133 -9.09 -13.60 6.34
N ARG A 134 -9.28 -14.15 7.54
CA ARG A 134 -10.56 -14.77 7.93
C ARG A 134 -11.74 -13.81 7.77
N ARG A 135 -11.48 -12.50 7.92
CA ARG A 135 -12.48 -11.44 7.83
C ARG A 135 -11.88 -10.25 7.09
N LEU A 136 -12.59 -9.75 6.10
CA LEU A 136 -12.24 -8.53 5.37
C LEU A 136 -13.44 -7.58 5.40
N PHE A 137 -13.23 -6.38 5.91
CA PHE A 137 -14.25 -5.33 5.96
C PHE A 137 -13.87 -4.18 5.05
N MET A 138 -14.86 -3.59 4.38
CA MET A 138 -14.70 -2.46 3.45
C MET A 138 -15.69 -1.35 3.84
N PRO A 139 -15.37 -0.50 4.83
CA PRO A 139 -16.27 0.56 5.29
C PRO A 139 -16.46 1.63 4.22
N GLU A 140 -17.67 2.19 4.14
CA GLU A 140 -18.00 3.33 3.28
C GLU A 140 -17.98 4.67 4.05
N SER A 141 -17.84 4.62 5.37
CA SER A 141 -17.88 5.79 6.25
C SER A 141 -17.05 5.63 7.52
N GLU A 142 -16.71 6.76 8.15
CA GLU A 142 -15.98 6.78 9.43
C GLU A 142 -16.79 6.12 10.57
N ALA A 143 -18.11 6.26 10.56
CA ALA A 143 -18.99 5.62 11.53
C ALA A 143 -18.94 4.08 11.39
N GLU A 144 -18.86 3.55 10.17
CA GLU A 144 -18.66 2.11 9.96
C GLU A 144 -17.29 1.65 10.45
N VAL A 145 -16.22 2.43 10.21
CA VAL A 145 -14.88 2.15 10.77
C VAL A 145 -14.97 2.02 12.30
N GLU A 146 -15.63 2.96 12.98
CA GLU A 146 -15.80 2.92 14.43
C GLU A 146 -16.53 1.66 14.89
N VAL A 147 -17.60 1.27 14.19
CA VAL A 147 -18.34 0.03 14.46
C VAL A 147 -17.43 -1.21 14.32
N PHE A 148 -16.66 -1.34 13.24
CA PHE A 148 -15.74 -2.47 13.03
C PHE A 148 -14.63 -2.53 14.07
N VAL A 149 -14.00 -1.38 14.34
CA VAL A 149 -12.91 -1.25 15.32
C VAL A 149 -13.41 -1.55 16.73
N ARG A 150 -14.59 -1.05 17.11
CA ARG A 150 -15.20 -1.30 18.41
C ARG A 150 -15.56 -2.78 18.59
N ALA A 151 -16.13 -3.41 17.57
CA ALA A 151 -16.46 -4.83 17.63
C ALA A 151 -15.21 -5.71 17.78
N ALA A 152 -14.14 -5.40 17.03
CA ALA A 152 -12.86 -6.09 17.17
C ALA A 152 -12.25 -5.87 18.57
N HIS A 153 -12.37 -4.66 19.11
CA HIS A 153 -11.97 -4.33 20.47
C HIS A 153 -12.75 -5.12 21.53
N ASP A 154 -14.08 -5.13 21.46
CA ASP A 154 -14.91 -5.84 22.43
C ASP A 154 -14.61 -7.36 22.40
N ALA A 155 -14.38 -7.92 21.21
CA ALA A 155 -14.00 -9.32 21.01
C ALA A 155 -12.52 -9.64 21.29
N GLY A 156 -11.64 -8.65 21.46
CA GLY A 156 -10.19 -8.85 21.62
C GLY A 156 -9.51 -9.46 20.39
N GLN A 157 -10.02 -9.16 19.20
CA GLN A 157 -9.55 -9.74 17.94
C GLN A 157 -8.72 -8.73 17.14
N LYS A 158 -7.74 -9.21 16.37
CA LYS A 158 -6.97 -8.34 15.48
C LYS A 158 -7.80 -7.84 14.31
N LEU A 159 -7.53 -6.61 13.91
CA LEU A 159 -8.10 -5.96 12.73
C LEU A 159 -7.06 -5.02 12.12
N ARG A 160 -6.39 -5.46 11.06
CA ARG A 160 -5.32 -4.69 10.44
C ARG A 160 -5.82 -3.80 9.32
N VAL A 161 -5.48 -2.51 9.36
CA VAL A 161 -5.82 -1.56 8.30
C VAL A 161 -4.97 -1.82 7.06
N MET A 162 -5.62 -1.87 5.90
CA MET A 162 -4.97 -2.07 4.61
C MET A 162 -5.36 -0.97 3.62
N GLY A 163 -4.35 -0.49 2.88
CA GLY A 163 -4.56 0.30 1.67
C GLY A 163 -4.49 -0.54 0.39
N SER A 164 -3.90 -0.02 -0.68
CA SER A 164 -3.78 -0.71 -1.97
C SER A 164 -2.84 -1.93 -2.01
N GLY A 165 -2.22 -2.32 -0.89
CA GLY A 165 -1.26 -3.42 -0.85
C GLY A 165 0.07 -3.16 -1.59
N ILE A 166 0.43 -1.91 -1.84
CA ILE A 166 1.63 -1.55 -2.62
C ILE A 166 2.94 -1.71 -1.84
N SER A 167 2.90 -1.68 -0.50
CA SER A 167 4.10 -1.86 0.32
C SER A 167 4.73 -3.25 0.07
N PRO A 168 6.03 -3.31 -0.26
CA PRO A 168 6.72 -4.60 -0.42
C PRO A 168 6.76 -5.48 0.83
N ASN A 169 6.54 -4.91 2.02
CA ASN A 169 6.42 -5.66 3.26
C ASN A 169 4.97 -6.00 3.63
N GLY A 170 4.82 -6.90 4.62
CA GLY A 170 3.54 -7.35 5.15
C GLY A 170 2.84 -6.38 6.11
N LEU A 171 3.21 -5.10 6.15
CA LEU A 171 2.68 -4.14 7.14
C LEU A 171 1.15 -4.09 7.16
N GLY A 172 0.47 -4.15 6.01
CA GLY A 172 -0.98 -4.08 5.91
C GLY A 172 -1.70 -5.43 5.94
N LEU A 173 -0.99 -6.56 6.06
CA LEU A 173 -1.54 -7.91 5.90
C LEU A 173 -1.79 -8.57 7.26
N SER A 174 -2.89 -9.32 7.37
CA SER A 174 -3.22 -10.09 8.58
C SER A 174 -4.15 -11.26 8.25
N GLU A 175 -3.82 -12.46 8.74
CA GLU A 175 -4.68 -13.65 8.62
C GLU A 175 -5.95 -13.53 9.48
N GLU A 176 -5.92 -12.77 10.58
CA GLU A 176 -7.02 -12.72 11.54
C GLU A 176 -8.19 -11.81 11.12
N GLY A 177 -7.87 -10.69 10.47
CA GLY A 177 -8.85 -9.67 10.14
C GLY A 177 -8.20 -8.46 9.49
N MET A 178 -8.83 -7.95 8.43
CA MET A 178 -8.37 -6.79 7.68
C MET A 178 -9.50 -5.77 7.45
N LEU A 179 -9.13 -4.50 7.44
CA LEU A 179 -10.01 -3.36 7.16
C LEU A 179 -9.47 -2.62 5.93
N GLY A 180 -10.08 -2.82 4.77
CA GLY A 180 -9.69 -2.17 3.53
C GLY A 180 -10.39 -0.83 3.34
N MET A 181 -9.61 0.24 3.21
CA MET A 181 -10.14 1.61 3.23
C MET A 181 -10.65 2.12 1.87
N ALA A 182 -10.65 1.29 0.83
CA ALA A 182 -10.81 1.74 -0.56
C ALA A 182 -12.17 2.41 -0.87
N LEU A 183 -13.22 2.13 -0.10
CA LEU A 183 -14.55 2.75 -0.29
C LEU A 183 -14.70 4.09 0.46
N MET A 184 -13.74 4.44 1.32
CA MET A 184 -13.65 5.77 1.93
C MET A 184 -12.75 6.67 1.08
N ASP A 185 -13.17 6.98 -0.15
CA ASP A 185 -12.36 7.69 -1.16
C ASP A 185 -12.92 9.07 -1.55
N LYS A 186 -13.68 9.71 -0.65
CA LYS A 186 -14.25 11.04 -0.89
C LYS A 186 -13.23 12.17 -0.67
N ILE A 187 -13.23 13.11 -1.61
CA ILE A 187 -12.68 14.46 -1.39
C ILE A 187 -13.69 15.22 -0.54
N VAL A 188 -13.31 15.54 0.70
CA VAL A 188 -14.22 16.12 1.70
C VAL A 188 -14.31 17.64 1.55
N ASP A 189 -13.17 18.31 1.34
CA ASP A 189 -13.10 19.75 1.19
C ASP A 189 -11.84 20.16 0.39
N VAL A 190 -11.96 21.22 -0.42
CA VAL A 190 -10.82 21.88 -1.08
C VAL A 190 -10.89 23.37 -0.72
N ASN A 191 -9.99 23.80 0.17
CA ASN A 191 -9.91 25.18 0.61
C ASN A 191 -8.82 25.93 -0.18
N THR A 192 -9.24 26.74 -1.14
CA THR A 192 -8.31 27.50 -2.00
C THR A 192 -7.62 28.65 -1.27
N GLU A 193 -8.27 29.26 -0.28
CA GLU A 193 -7.69 30.36 0.50
C GLU A 193 -6.52 29.87 1.36
N LYS A 194 -6.69 28.71 2.01
CA LYS A 194 -5.65 28.07 2.83
C LYS A 194 -4.71 27.18 2.02
N MET A 195 -5.01 26.95 0.73
CA MET A 195 -4.37 25.96 -0.14
C MET A 195 -4.28 24.60 0.54
N GLN A 196 -5.41 24.05 0.95
CA GLN A 196 -5.50 22.77 1.66
C GLN A 196 -6.57 21.89 1.05
N VAL A 197 -6.34 20.57 1.11
CA VAL A 197 -7.34 19.58 0.73
C VAL A 197 -7.57 18.63 1.88
N THR A 198 -8.84 18.37 2.16
CA THR A 198 -9.26 17.37 3.14
C THR A 198 -9.86 16.19 2.40
N VAL A 199 -9.33 15.00 2.65
CA VAL A 199 -9.71 13.78 1.94
C VAL A 199 -9.88 12.63 2.91
N GLN A 200 -10.74 11.69 2.55
CA GLN A 200 -10.76 10.40 3.23
C GLN A 200 -9.52 9.57 2.87
N ALA A 201 -9.08 8.72 3.80
CA ALA A 201 -7.81 8.02 3.68
C ALA A 201 -7.75 6.99 2.54
N GLY A 202 -8.91 6.54 2.04
CA GLY A 202 -9.03 5.63 0.92
C GLY A 202 -8.84 6.26 -0.46
N CYS A 203 -8.82 7.60 -0.58
CA CYS A 203 -8.51 8.26 -1.84
C CYS A 203 -7.14 7.80 -2.35
N ARG A 204 -7.01 7.50 -3.65
CA ARG A 204 -5.70 7.34 -4.30
C ARG A 204 -5.06 8.70 -4.52
N VAL A 205 -3.72 8.75 -4.51
CA VAL A 205 -2.96 9.98 -4.81
C VAL A 205 -3.40 10.60 -6.14
N GLN A 206 -3.62 9.78 -7.19
CA GLN A 206 -4.13 10.26 -8.47
C GLN A 206 -5.51 10.94 -8.35
N GLN A 207 -6.45 10.34 -7.60
CA GLN A 207 -7.79 10.90 -7.40
C GLN A 207 -7.71 12.28 -6.73
N VAL A 208 -6.83 12.44 -5.74
CA VAL A 208 -6.62 13.74 -5.08
C VAL A 208 -5.98 14.74 -6.04
N ALA A 209 -4.95 14.34 -6.79
CA ALA A 209 -4.31 15.22 -7.76
C ALA A 209 -5.29 15.72 -8.82
N ASP A 210 -6.16 14.85 -9.35
CA ASP A 210 -7.18 15.21 -10.33
C ASP A 210 -8.24 16.14 -9.74
N ALA A 211 -8.69 15.87 -8.51
CA ALA A 211 -9.68 16.70 -7.82
C ALA A 211 -9.17 18.12 -7.53
N LEU A 212 -7.86 18.33 -7.41
CA LEU A 212 -7.25 19.63 -7.19
C LEU A 212 -7.12 20.48 -8.48
N LYS A 213 -7.15 19.86 -9.67
CA LYS A 213 -6.94 20.56 -10.96
C LYS A 213 -7.92 21.72 -11.20
N PRO A 214 -9.24 21.58 -10.97
CA PRO A 214 -10.20 22.67 -11.18
C PRO A 214 -9.97 23.88 -10.27
N TYR A 215 -9.30 23.66 -9.13
CA TYR A 215 -9.00 24.69 -8.14
C TYR A 215 -7.65 25.38 -8.38
N GLY A 216 -6.93 25.01 -9.44
CA GLY A 216 -5.59 25.53 -9.71
C GLY A 216 -4.55 25.12 -8.67
N LEU A 217 -4.76 23.97 -8.01
CA LEU A 217 -3.89 23.45 -6.95
C LEU A 217 -3.24 22.12 -7.35
N THR A 218 -2.18 21.76 -6.62
CA THR A 218 -1.47 20.47 -6.69
C THR A 218 -0.89 20.14 -5.31
N LEU A 219 -0.58 18.87 -5.03
CA LEU A 219 0.21 18.51 -3.84
C LEU A 219 1.64 19.07 -3.97
N GLN A 220 2.29 19.32 -2.83
CA GLN A 220 3.68 19.84 -2.78
C GLN A 220 4.70 18.83 -3.28
N ASN A 221 4.45 17.54 -3.04
CA ASN A 221 5.34 16.45 -3.43
C ASN A 221 4.54 15.19 -3.69
N TYR A 222 5.04 14.33 -4.59
CA TYR A 222 4.38 13.10 -5.03
C TYR A 222 5.30 11.90 -4.85
N ALA A 223 4.76 10.76 -4.40
CA ALA A 223 5.44 9.49 -4.66
C ALA A 223 5.30 9.11 -6.12
N SER A 224 6.20 8.24 -6.58
CA SER A 224 6.22 7.71 -7.93
C SER A 224 4.92 6.99 -8.30
N ILE A 225 4.37 6.20 -7.37
CA ILE A 225 3.19 5.35 -7.60
C ILE A 225 1.92 6.09 -7.21
N ARG A 226 1.08 6.39 -8.21
CA ARG A 226 -0.13 7.21 -8.01
C ARG A 226 -1.34 6.43 -7.49
N ASP A 227 -1.27 5.09 -7.51
CA ASP A 227 -2.32 4.20 -7.01
C ASP A 227 -2.29 3.95 -5.50
N GLN A 228 -1.30 4.54 -4.80
CA GLN A 228 -1.25 4.51 -3.35
C GLN A 228 -2.44 5.26 -2.76
N GLN A 229 -3.14 4.62 -1.82
CA GLN A 229 -4.14 5.31 -1.01
C GLN A 229 -3.46 6.28 -0.04
N ILE A 230 -4.06 7.46 0.15
CA ILE A 230 -3.55 8.57 0.96
C ILE A 230 -3.25 8.12 2.40
N GLY A 231 -4.07 7.22 2.95
CA GLY A 231 -3.86 6.64 4.27
C GLY A 231 -2.50 5.95 4.36
N GLY A 232 -2.24 5.00 3.46
CA GLY A 232 -0.95 4.31 3.39
C GLY A 232 0.20 5.27 3.07
N PHE A 233 -0.01 6.17 2.10
CA PHE A 233 0.95 7.18 1.65
C PHE A 233 1.48 8.05 2.82
N VAL A 234 0.58 8.53 3.69
CA VAL A 234 0.96 9.29 4.89
C VAL A 234 1.56 8.36 5.96
N GLN A 235 0.88 7.26 6.29
CA GLN A 235 1.18 6.46 7.47
C GLN A 235 2.55 5.75 7.44
N VAL A 236 3.14 5.54 6.25
CA VAL A 236 4.49 4.96 6.09
C VAL A 236 5.60 6.01 5.90
N GLY A 237 5.27 7.31 5.98
CA GLY A 237 6.21 8.38 5.69
C GLY A 237 6.69 8.34 4.24
N ALA A 238 5.76 8.28 3.28
CA ALA A 238 6.12 8.36 1.87
C ALA A 238 6.78 9.70 1.53
N HIS A 239 7.52 9.71 0.44
CA HIS A 239 8.24 10.88 -0.02
C HIS A 239 8.23 10.97 -1.54
N GLY A 240 8.45 12.18 -2.04
CA GLY A 240 8.81 12.41 -3.43
C GLY A 240 10.27 12.77 -3.56
N THR A 241 10.56 13.79 -4.38
CA THR A 241 11.92 14.28 -4.61
C THR A 241 11.97 15.80 -4.51
N GLY A 242 13.05 16.34 -3.93
CA GLY A 242 13.38 17.75 -3.84
C GLY A 242 13.97 18.08 -2.47
N ALA A 243 15.25 18.48 -2.43
CA ALA A 243 15.97 18.72 -1.16
C ALA A 243 15.36 19.84 -0.30
N THR A 244 14.58 20.73 -0.91
CA THR A 244 13.84 21.82 -0.24
C THR A 244 12.36 21.50 -0.02
N LEU A 245 11.89 20.34 -0.50
CA LEU A 245 10.50 19.93 -0.42
C LEU A 245 10.28 18.90 0.69
N PRO A 246 9.22 19.07 1.50
CA PRO A 246 8.92 18.14 2.58
C PRO A 246 8.56 16.75 2.05
N PRO A 247 8.88 15.68 2.81
CA PRO A 247 8.21 14.40 2.64
C PRO A 247 6.72 14.57 2.96
N VAL A 248 5.92 13.58 2.58
CA VAL A 248 4.46 13.70 2.57
C VAL A 248 3.90 13.88 3.98
N ASP A 249 4.48 13.19 4.95
CA ASP A 249 4.05 13.25 6.32
C ASP A 249 4.18 14.67 6.91
N ASP A 250 5.11 15.50 6.42
CA ASP A 250 5.24 16.90 6.87
C ASP A 250 4.30 17.88 6.15
N GLN A 251 3.55 17.40 5.14
CA GLN A 251 2.49 18.16 4.46
C GLN A 251 1.15 18.08 5.20
N VAL A 252 1.02 17.19 6.20
CA VAL A 252 -0.19 17.00 6.98
C VAL A 252 -0.45 18.18 7.92
N VAL A 253 -1.64 18.75 7.84
CA VAL A 253 -2.11 19.87 8.68
C VAL A 253 -2.95 19.37 9.85
N ALA A 254 -3.83 18.42 9.58
CA ALA A 254 -4.73 17.80 10.55
C ALA A 254 -5.09 16.39 10.11
N MET A 255 -5.50 15.54 11.05
CA MET A 255 -5.97 14.19 10.76
C MET A 255 -7.03 13.72 11.75
N ARG A 256 -7.83 12.75 11.32
CA ARG A 256 -8.81 12.05 12.15
C ARG A 256 -8.44 10.58 12.24
N LEU A 257 -8.35 10.07 13.46
CA LEU A 257 -8.07 8.67 13.73
C LEU A 257 -9.26 8.03 14.44
N VAL A 258 -9.65 6.83 14.02
CA VAL A 258 -10.58 5.98 14.77
C VAL A 258 -9.78 5.01 15.61
N THR A 259 -9.97 5.08 16.92
CA THR A 259 -9.19 4.33 17.91
C THR A 259 -10.07 3.34 18.67
N PRO A 260 -9.54 2.15 19.02
CA PRO A 260 -10.28 1.17 19.83
C PRO A 260 -10.78 1.69 21.18
N ALA A 261 -9.99 2.53 21.86
CA ALA A 261 -10.33 3.02 23.20
C ALA A 261 -11.22 4.26 23.21
N MET A 262 -10.99 5.21 22.30
CA MET A 262 -11.56 6.56 22.40
C MET A 262 -12.52 6.91 21.26
N GLY A 263 -12.76 5.99 20.32
CA GLY A 263 -13.53 6.30 19.12
C GLY A 263 -12.75 7.27 18.23
N VAL A 264 -13.44 8.24 17.63
CA VAL A 264 -12.80 9.21 16.72
C VAL A 264 -12.10 10.32 17.50
N ILE A 265 -10.80 10.51 17.22
CA ILE A 265 -10.01 11.65 17.70
C ILE A 265 -9.55 12.50 16.51
N THR A 266 -9.45 13.82 16.72
CA THR A 266 -8.90 14.77 15.74
C THR A 266 -7.59 15.32 16.27
N LEU A 267 -6.56 15.32 15.42
CA LEU A 267 -5.20 15.73 15.79
C LEU A 267 -4.72 16.82 14.85
N SER A 268 -4.02 17.81 15.39
CA SER A 268 -3.42 18.91 14.63
C SER A 268 -2.11 19.35 15.30
N LYS A 269 -1.41 20.32 14.72
CA LYS A 269 -0.24 20.90 15.40
C LYS A 269 -0.64 21.72 16.63
N GLN A 270 -1.87 22.24 16.65
CA GLN A 270 -2.41 23.05 17.74
C GLN A 270 -3.02 22.18 18.84
N ASP A 271 -3.56 21.02 18.46
CA ASP A 271 -4.30 20.10 19.33
C ASP A 271 -3.54 18.76 19.42
N GLU A 272 -3.04 18.44 20.62
CA GLU A 272 -2.23 17.23 20.90
C GLU A 272 -0.94 17.15 20.04
N PRO A 273 -0.04 18.15 20.10
CA PRO A 273 1.12 18.24 19.20
C PRO A 273 2.08 17.04 19.27
N GLU A 274 2.24 16.43 20.44
CA GLU A 274 3.09 15.26 20.65
C GLU A 274 2.51 14.04 19.92
N LEU A 275 1.24 13.71 20.19
CA LEU A 275 0.55 12.61 19.53
C LEU A 275 0.41 12.86 18.02
N PHE A 276 0.11 14.09 17.60
CA PHE A 276 0.06 14.45 16.18
C PHE A 276 1.40 14.19 15.48
N SER A 277 2.53 14.55 16.09
CA SER A 277 3.86 14.29 15.54
C SER A 277 4.13 12.80 15.30
N LEU A 278 3.70 11.94 16.22
CA LEU A 278 3.82 10.49 16.11
C LEU A 278 2.83 9.91 15.08
N ALA A 279 1.57 10.36 15.11
CA ALA A 279 0.46 9.86 14.32
C ALA A 279 0.58 10.10 12.81
N LYS A 280 1.31 11.17 12.41
CA LYS A 280 1.63 11.43 10.99
C LYS A 280 2.30 10.24 10.32
N VAL A 281 3.16 9.51 11.03
CA VAL A 281 3.73 8.23 10.60
C VAL A 281 3.38 7.16 11.64
N GLY A 282 2.07 6.91 11.76
CA GLY A 282 1.49 6.02 12.76
C GLY A 282 1.46 4.54 12.38
N LEU A 283 1.82 4.19 11.14
CA LEU A 283 1.76 2.82 10.58
C LEU A 283 0.36 2.16 10.70
N GLY A 284 -0.70 2.94 10.95
CA GLY A 284 -2.03 2.45 11.30
C GLY A 284 -2.11 1.74 12.67
N ALA A 285 -1.10 1.91 13.53
CA ALA A 285 -1.01 1.30 14.86
C ALA A 285 -1.58 2.19 15.98
N LEU A 286 -1.56 3.51 15.80
CA LEU A 286 -2.14 4.46 16.75
C LEU A 286 -3.65 4.69 16.53
N GLY A 287 -4.20 4.19 15.42
CA GLY A 287 -5.59 4.36 15.02
C GLY A 287 -5.76 4.13 13.52
N VAL A 288 -7.00 3.92 13.10
CA VAL A 288 -7.37 3.89 11.68
C VAL A 288 -7.47 5.34 11.19
N LEU A 289 -6.56 5.76 10.31
CA LEU A 289 -6.66 7.07 9.66
C LEU A 289 -7.91 7.08 8.76
N SER A 290 -8.92 7.87 9.12
CA SER A 290 -10.18 8.00 8.38
C SER A 290 -10.14 9.18 7.40
N GLN A 291 -9.54 10.29 7.82
CA GLN A 291 -9.47 11.54 7.07
C GLN A 291 -8.17 12.29 7.36
N VAL A 292 -7.62 12.97 6.35
CA VAL A 292 -6.44 13.81 6.49
C VAL A 292 -6.59 15.11 5.70
N THR A 293 -6.07 16.20 6.27
CA THR A 293 -5.94 17.49 5.60
C THR A 293 -4.47 17.71 5.20
N LEU A 294 -4.22 17.92 3.91
CA LEU A 294 -2.90 18.10 3.32
C LEU A 294 -2.73 19.51 2.77
N ARG A 295 -1.54 20.09 2.95
CA ARG A 295 -1.14 21.33 2.28
C ARG A 295 -0.95 21.11 0.78
N CYS A 296 -1.48 22.04 0.00
CA CYS A 296 -1.33 22.14 -1.44
C CYS A 296 -0.47 23.35 -1.81
N VAL A 297 -0.10 23.44 -3.08
CA VAL A 297 0.55 24.60 -3.71
C VAL A 297 -0.15 24.94 -5.01
N PRO A 298 0.07 26.15 -5.57
CA PRO A 298 -0.42 26.49 -6.89
C PRO A 298 0.04 25.46 -7.92
N ARG A 299 -0.89 25.05 -8.78
CA ARG A 299 -0.62 24.13 -9.88
C ARG A 299 0.37 24.78 -10.84
N HIS A 300 1.44 24.06 -11.15
CA HIS A 300 2.54 24.56 -11.96
C HIS A 300 3.03 23.48 -12.94
N GLN A 301 3.69 23.93 -14.00
CA GLN A 301 4.36 23.06 -14.95
C GLN A 301 5.83 22.90 -14.59
N LEU A 302 6.37 21.73 -14.85
CA LEU A 302 7.78 21.42 -14.71
C LEU A 302 8.41 21.18 -16.09
N LEU A 303 9.62 21.70 -16.27
CA LEU A 303 10.55 21.25 -17.30
C LEU A 303 11.42 20.16 -16.70
N GLU A 304 11.22 18.92 -17.14
CA GLU A 304 12.11 17.80 -16.82
C GLU A 304 13.21 17.71 -17.88
N THR A 305 14.45 17.59 -17.43
CA THR A 305 15.62 17.27 -18.26
C THR A 305 16.21 15.95 -17.78
N THR A 306 16.25 14.96 -18.68
CA THR A 306 16.90 13.68 -18.48
C THR A 306 18.21 13.66 -19.26
N SER A 307 19.29 13.29 -18.60
CA SER A 307 20.64 13.18 -19.18
C SER A 307 21.43 12.07 -18.51
N THR A 308 22.48 11.55 -19.15
CA THR A 308 23.46 10.67 -18.48
C THR A 308 24.70 11.45 -18.05
N ALA A 309 25.32 11.03 -16.95
CA ALA A 309 26.59 11.55 -16.44
C ALA A 309 27.47 10.41 -15.91
N THR A 310 28.77 10.64 -15.82
CA THR A 310 29.72 9.76 -15.12
C THR A 310 29.64 9.95 -13.61
N VAL A 311 30.14 8.99 -12.82
CA VAL A 311 30.24 9.15 -11.35
C VAL A 311 31.09 10.38 -11.00
N ALA A 312 32.16 10.64 -11.75
CA ALA A 312 33.02 11.80 -11.57
C ALA A 312 32.29 13.13 -11.83
N GLU A 313 31.47 13.19 -12.88
CA GLU A 313 30.65 14.37 -13.18
C GLU A 313 29.58 14.61 -12.13
N VAL A 314 28.93 13.55 -11.62
CA VAL A 314 27.99 13.66 -10.50
C VAL A 314 28.70 14.27 -9.29
N LYS A 315 29.86 13.71 -8.88
CA LYS A 315 30.63 14.24 -7.74
C LYS A 315 30.98 15.72 -7.88
N LYS A 316 31.37 16.14 -9.09
CA LYS A 316 31.72 17.53 -9.40
C LYS A 316 30.51 18.47 -9.34
N ASN A 317 29.34 18.02 -9.78
CA ASN A 317 28.17 18.88 -9.96
C ASN A 317 27.10 18.73 -8.87
N HIS A 318 27.21 17.74 -7.98
CA HIS A 318 26.12 17.33 -7.11
C HIS A 318 25.52 18.46 -6.27
N LYS A 319 26.36 19.20 -5.52
CA LYS A 319 25.89 20.34 -4.71
C LYS A 319 25.15 21.37 -5.56
N ARG A 320 25.75 21.75 -6.68
CA ARG A 320 25.18 22.72 -7.62
C ARG A 320 23.82 22.22 -8.15
N TRP A 321 23.73 20.96 -8.56
CA TRP A 321 22.48 20.36 -9.03
C TRP A 321 21.42 20.26 -7.95
N LEU A 322 21.78 20.00 -6.69
CA LEU A 322 20.81 20.07 -5.58
C LEU A 322 20.29 21.49 -5.34
N GLN A 323 21.10 22.52 -5.57
CA GLN A 323 20.74 23.93 -5.38
C GLN A 323 19.92 24.50 -6.55
N GLU A 324 20.29 24.13 -7.78
CA GLU A 324 19.67 24.66 -9.00
C GLU A 324 18.37 23.96 -9.37
N ASN A 325 18.08 22.77 -8.80
CA ASN A 325 16.93 21.96 -9.22
C ASN A 325 15.95 21.70 -8.09
N LEU A 326 14.67 22.04 -8.31
CA LEU A 326 13.59 21.77 -7.37
C LEU A 326 13.46 20.27 -7.11
N HIS A 327 13.56 19.46 -8.17
CA HIS A 327 13.55 18.00 -8.10
C HIS A 327 14.85 17.45 -8.70
N LEU A 328 15.46 16.50 -8.01
CA LEU A 328 16.67 15.81 -8.45
C LEU A 328 16.56 14.31 -8.15
N ARG A 329 16.84 13.50 -9.17
CA ARG A 329 16.91 12.05 -9.05
C ARG A 329 18.12 11.53 -9.80
N TYR A 330 18.84 10.62 -9.18
CA TYR A 330 19.84 9.80 -9.84
C TYR A 330 19.34 8.36 -9.96
N MET A 331 19.65 7.72 -11.08
CA MET A 331 19.54 6.28 -11.26
C MET A 331 20.93 5.76 -11.61
N TRP A 332 21.58 5.17 -10.61
CA TRP A 332 22.95 4.67 -10.72
C TRP A 332 22.91 3.28 -11.35
N ILE A 333 23.45 3.12 -12.57
CA ILE A 333 23.41 1.84 -13.28
C ILE A 333 24.57 0.96 -12.79
N PRO A 334 24.32 -0.12 -12.04
CA PRO A 334 25.39 -0.92 -11.43
C PRO A 334 26.31 -1.52 -12.49
N TYR A 335 27.59 -1.68 -12.14
CA TYR A 335 28.65 -2.21 -13.02
C TYR A 335 29.02 -1.34 -14.23
N THR A 336 28.51 -0.11 -14.29
CA THR A 336 28.88 0.89 -15.28
C THR A 336 29.39 2.16 -14.57
N ASP A 337 29.96 3.10 -15.33
CA ASP A 337 30.21 4.46 -14.83
C ASP A 337 29.02 5.40 -15.11
N THR A 338 27.90 4.89 -15.64
CA THR A 338 26.76 5.71 -16.08
C THR A 338 25.75 5.93 -14.96
N VAL A 339 25.38 7.19 -14.78
CA VAL A 339 24.32 7.64 -13.89
C VAL A 339 23.29 8.40 -14.71
N VAL A 340 22.03 7.97 -14.67
CA VAL A 340 20.94 8.76 -15.25
C VAL A 340 20.60 9.88 -14.28
N VAL A 341 20.66 11.11 -14.75
CA VAL A 341 20.39 12.33 -14.00
C VAL A 341 19.09 12.95 -14.51
N VAL A 342 18.06 12.92 -13.67
CA VAL A 342 16.75 13.53 -13.95
C VAL A 342 16.60 14.76 -13.06
N ARG A 343 16.38 15.91 -13.70
CA ARG A 343 16.24 17.23 -13.08
C ARG A 343 14.92 17.84 -13.49
N SER A 344 14.14 18.35 -12.55
CA SER A 344 12.88 19.03 -12.89
C SER A 344 12.76 20.37 -12.15
N ASN A 345 12.39 21.41 -12.90
CA ASN A 345 12.21 22.78 -12.39
C ASN A 345 10.90 23.39 -12.86
N PRO A 346 10.28 24.29 -12.06
CA PRO A 346 9.15 25.08 -12.53
C PRO A 346 9.49 25.80 -13.83
N LEU A 347 8.60 25.68 -14.82
CA LEU A 347 8.70 26.49 -16.02
C LEU A 347 8.49 27.95 -15.58
N GLN A 348 9.51 28.81 -15.75
CA GLN A 348 9.39 30.21 -15.34
C GLN A 348 8.20 30.85 -16.06
N ALA A 349 7.27 31.43 -15.29
CA ALA A 349 6.27 32.32 -15.85
C ALA A 349 7.02 33.50 -16.45
N THR A 350 6.90 33.73 -17.76
CA THR A 350 7.46 34.91 -18.40
C THR A 350 6.84 36.14 -17.73
N SER A 351 7.57 36.79 -16.82
CA SER A 351 7.12 38.00 -16.17
C SER A 351 7.23 39.17 -17.14
N ASN A 352 6.09 39.83 -17.35
CA ASN A 352 5.86 41.15 -17.96
C ASN A 352 5.37 41.18 -19.43
N GLY A 353 4.12 41.64 -19.55
CA GLY A 353 3.55 42.53 -20.57
C GLY A 353 4.17 42.57 -21.97
N SER A 354 3.33 42.31 -22.98
CA SER A 354 3.57 42.52 -24.40
C SER A 354 4.62 41.61 -25.06
N SER A 355 4.21 40.39 -25.38
CA SER A 355 4.64 39.80 -26.65
C SER A 355 3.47 39.05 -27.27
N LYS A 356 2.92 39.61 -28.34
CA LYS A 356 2.31 38.78 -29.38
C LYS A 356 3.46 37.89 -29.91
N GLY A 357 3.46 36.60 -29.56
CA GLY A 357 4.32 35.60 -30.20
C GLY A 357 5.55 35.06 -29.44
N GLY A 358 5.64 35.20 -28.12
CA GLY A 358 6.73 34.56 -27.34
C GLY A 358 6.55 33.04 -27.25
N HIS A 359 7.30 32.28 -28.06
CA HIS A 359 7.29 30.82 -28.03
C HIS A 359 7.86 30.32 -26.69
N ALA A 360 7.20 29.33 -26.08
CA ALA A 360 7.81 28.54 -25.01
C ALA A 360 9.21 28.08 -25.46
N PRO A 361 10.21 28.00 -24.56
CA PRO A 361 11.54 27.52 -24.94
C PRO A 361 11.37 26.19 -25.68
N ALA A 362 11.94 26.11 -26.89
CA ALA A 362 11.80 24.93 -27.74
C ALA A 362 12.21 23.71 -26.92
N VAL A 363 11.24 22.82 -26.65
CA VAL A 363 11.52 21.55 -25.98
C VAL A 363 12.50 20.83 -26.89
N THR A 364 13.74 20.68 -26.43
CA THR A 364 14.73 19.93 -27.20
C THR A 364 14.29 18.46 -27.14
N GLN A 365 13.57 18.04 -28.18
CA GLN A 365 13.18 16.65 -28.35
C GLN A 365 14.43 15.81 -28.55
N ASN A 366 14.39 14.55 -28.07
CA ASN A 366 15.50 13.61 -28.25
C ASN A 366 16.00 13.64 -29.69
N THR A 367 17.30 13.82 -29.87
CA THR A 367 17.92 13.85 -31.20
C THR A 367 17.94 12.48 -31.88
N SER A 368 17.80 11.40 -31.09
CA SER A 368 17.78 10.02 -31.57
C SER A 368 16.34 9.51 -31.74
N SER A 369 16.07 8.78 -32.82
CA SER A 369 14.76 8.15 -33.03
C SER A 369 14.44 7.13 -31.94
N GLN A 370 13.16 6.80 -31.73
CA GLN A 370 12.79 5.73 -30.78
C GLN A 370 13.43 4.39 -31.16
N GLU A 371 13.57 4.11 -32.44
CA GLU A 371 14.19 2.89 -32.95
C GLU A 371 15.68 2.82 -32.57
N ASP A 372 16.42 3.91 -32.79
CA ASP A 372 17.84 4.00 -32.43
C ASP A 372 18.05 3.82 -30.92
N ARG A 373 17.17 4.43 -30.11
CA ARG A 373 17.24 4.34 -28.65
C ARG A 373 17.08 2.90 -28.16
N LEU A 374 16.12 2.16 -28.70
CA LEU A 374 15.82 0.78 -28.28
C LEU A 374 16.78 -0.26 -28.86
N LYS A 375 17.55 0.10 -29.90
CA LYS A 375 18.48 -0.79 -30.60
C LYS A 375 19.45 -1.56 -29.67
N PRO A 376 20.11 -0.96 -28.66
CA PRO A 376 21.03 -1.68 -27.79
C PRO A 376 20.37 -2.86 -27.03
N LEU A 377 19.13 -2.66 -26.56
CA LEU A 377 18.37 -3.71 -25.85
C LEU A 377 17.88 -4.78 -26.83
N ARG A 378 17.38 -4.39 -28.01
CA ARG A 378 16.90 -5.32 -29.04
C ARG A 378 18.02 -6.19 -29.61
N ASP A 379 19.15 -5.59 -29.94
CA ASP A 379 20.32 -6.32 -30.45
C ASP A 379 20.79 -7.36 -29.42
N LEU A 380 20.83 -6.99 -28.14
CA LEU A 380 21.19 -7.91 -27.06
C LEU A 380 20.19 -9.07 -26.97
N TYR A 381 18.89 -8.79 -27.08
CA TYR A 381 17.85 -9.82 -27.03
C TYR A 381 18.00 -10.82 -28.20
N VAL A 382 18.06 -10.32 -29.43
CA VAL A 382 18.20 -11.12 -30.66
C VAL A 382 19.48 -11.95 -30.66
N SER A 383 20.59 -11.42 -30.11
CA SER A 383 21.86 -12.15 -30.04
C SER A 383 21.82 -13.42 -29.20
N ARG A 384 20.79 -13.59 -28.34
CA ARG A 384 20.70 -14.68 -27.37
C ARG A 384 19.64 -15.72 -27.66
N THR A 385 18.59 -15.35 -28.38
CA THR A 385 17.46 -16.21 -28.69
C THR A 385 17.59 -16.67 -30.14
N SER A 386 18.15 -17.86 -30.35
CA SER A 386 18.29 -18.48 -31.68
C SER A 386 16.95 -18.74 -32.40
N ALA A 387 15.82 -18.51 -31.73
CA ALA A 387 14.47 -18.64 -32.25
C ALA A 387 13.66 -17.33 -32.26
N ALA A 388 14.15 -16.23 -31.66
CA ALA A 388 13.35 -15.01 -31.63
C ALA A 388 13.45 -14.27 -32.96
N THR A 389 12.30 -14.03 -33.57
CA THR A 389 12.22 -13.19 -34.75
C THR A 389 12.30 -11.72 -34.33
N PRO A 390 12.91 -10.82 -35.13
CA PRO A 390 12.88 -9.37 -34.88
C PRO A 390 11.48 -8.81 -34.64
N SER A 391 10.43 -9.49 -35.12
CA SER A 391 9.02 -9.17 -34.89
C SER A 391 8.52 -9.39 -33.45
N GLU A 392 9.09 -10.32 -32.67
CA GLU A 392 8.62 -10.60 -31.29
C GLU A 392 8.96 -9.49 -30.30
N VAL A 393 10.05 -8.76 -30.56
CA VAL A 393 10.49 -7.61 -29.75
C VAL A 393 10.03 -6.27 -30.32
N GLN A 394 9.35 -6.31 -31.48
CA GLN A 394 8.85 -5.12 -32.14
C GLN A 394 7.62 -4.60 -31.39
N GLY A 395 7.67 -3.34 -30.95
CA GLY A 395 6.59 -2.71 -30.16
C GLY A 395 6.74 -2.80 -28.65
N LEU A 396 7.69 -3.60 -28.13
CA LEU A 396 8.03 -3.58 -26.71
C LEU A 396 8.68 -2.24 -26.31
N SER A 397 8.26 -1.70 -25.18
CA SER A 397 8.91 -0.56 -24.51
C SER A 397 10.29 -0.94 -23.95
N ALA A 398 11.10 0.06 -23.60
CA ALA A 398 12.41 -0.17 -22.98
C ALA A 398 12.31 -1.00 -21.69
N THR A 399 11.32 -0.71 -20.85
CA THR A 399 11.07 -1.45 -19.61
C THR A 399 10.71 -2.91 -19.89
N GLN A 400 9.82 -3.17 -20.84
CA GLN A 400 9.44 -4.53 -21.22
C GLN A 400 10.63 -5.30 -21.80
N LEU A 401 11.40 -4.70 -22.71
CA LEU A 401 12.60 -5.33 -23.27
C LEU A 401 13.61 -5.68 -22.18
N ARG A 402 13.80 -4.78 -21.22
CA ARG A 402 14.70 -4.99 -20.09
C ARG A 402 14.20 -6.14 -19.20
N ASP A 403 12.91 -6.20 -18.91
CA ASP A 403 12.32 -7.26 -18.11
C ASP A 403 12.45 -8.63 -18.79
N GLU A 404 12.21 -8.71 -20.10
CA GLU A 404 12.42 -9.91 -20.90
C GLU A 404 13.89 -10.36 -20.93
N LEU A 405 14.83 -9.42 -21.08
CA LEU A 405 16.26 -9.70 -21.02
C LEU A 405 16.69 -10.24 -19.65
N LEU A 406 16.19 -9.65 -18.57
CA LEU A 406 16.52 -10.08 -17.21
C LEU A 406 15.94 -11.46 -16.90
N ALA A 407 14.74 -11.78 -17.40
CA ALA A 407 14.11 -13.09 -17.23
C ALA A 407 14.97 -14.24 -17.78
N LEU A 408 15.79 -14.01 -18.81
CA LEU A 408 16.64 -15.05 -19.40
C LEU A 408 17.66 -15.64 -18.41
N ASN A 409 18.22 -14.82 -17.51
CA ASN A 409 19.16 -15.30 -16.49
C ASN A 409 19.35 -14.29 -15.33
N PRO A 410 18.32 -14.09 -14.48
CA PRO A 410 18.27 -12.95 -13.54
C PRO A 410 19.30 -13.03 -12.40
N LEU A 411 19.84 -14.23 -12.12
CA LEU A 411 20.83 -14.46 -11.06
C LEU A 411 22.27 -14.56 -11.56
N ASN A 412 22.49 -14.54 -12.88
CA ASN A 412 23.83 -14.55 -13.45
C ASN A 412 24.39 -13.12 -13.53
N LYS A 413 25.44 -12.85 -12.75
CA LYS A 413 26.06 -11.53 -12.67
C LYS A 413 26.55 -11.03 -14.04
N GLU A 414 27.25 -11.87 -14.79
CA GLU A 414 27.84 -11.51 -16.08
C GLU A 414 26.76 -11.17 -17.11
N TRP A 415 25.62 -11.85 -17.06
CA TRP A 415 24.46 -11.56 -17.87
C TRP A 415 23.81 -10.23 -17.48
N VAL A 416 23.54 -10.03 -16.18
CA VAL A 416 22.99 -8.77 -15.66
C VAL A 416 23.88 -7.58 -16.03
N VAL A 417 25.21 -7.72 -15.96
CA VAL A 417 26.14 -6.67 -16.40
C VAL A 417 25.96 -6.32 -17.88
N LYS A 418 25.73 -7.31 -18.76
CA LYS A 418 25.47 -7.06 -20.19
C LYS A 418 24.17 -6.29 -20.40
N VAL A 419 23.11 -6.65 -19.67
CA VAL A 419 21.82 -5.94 -19.71
C VAL A 419 22.00 -4.49 -19.24
N ASN A 420 22.71 -4.27 -18.13
CA ASN A 420 22.98 -2.93 -17.60
C ASN A 420 23.79 -2.06 -18.58
N LEU A 421 24.75 -2.64 -19.31
CA LEU A 421 25.51 -1.92 -20.34
C LEU A 421 24.62 -1.50 -21.52
N ALA A 422 23.70 -2.37 -21.96
CA ALA A 422 22.72 -2.03 -22.99
C ALA A 422 21.72 -0.96 -22.50
N GLU A 423 21.28 -1.05 -21.24
CA GLU A 423 20.44 -0.03 -20.59
C GLU A 423 21.16 1.32 -20.49
N ALA A 424 22.45 1.34 -20.16
CA ALA A 424 23.23 2.56 -20.11
C ALA A 424 23.30 3.26 -21.48
N GLU A 425 23.49 2.52 -22.56
CA GLU A 425 23.48 3.08 -23.92
C GLU A 425 22.07 3.56 -24.32
N TYR A 426 21.02 2.82 -23.96
CA TYR A 426 19.63 3.28 -24.15
C TYR A 426 19.41 4.66 -23.50
N TRP A 427 19.86 4.84 -22.26
CA TRP A 427 19.72 6.12 -21.56
C TRP A 427 20.56 7.23 -22.15
N ARG A 428 21.78 6.93 -22.63
CA ARG A 428 22.63 7.91 -23.33
C ARG A 428 21.90 8.47 -24.56
N LEU A 429 21.28 7.60 -25.35
CA LEU A 429 20.50 7.96 -26.54
C LEU A 429 19.13 8.58 -26.21
N SER A 430 18.64 8.40 -24.97
CA SER A 430 17.33 8.89 -24.51
C SER A 430 17.38 10.23 -23.77
N SER A 431 18.52 10.90 -23.77
CA SER A 431 18.69 12.23 -23.14
C SER A 431 17.86 13.29 -23.85
N GLY A 432 17.10 14.08 -23.09
CA GLY A 432 16.28 15.17 -23.62
C GLY A 432 15.36 15.81 -22.59
N GLN A 433 14.41 16.59 -23.08
CA GLN A 433 13.54 17.42 -22.26
C GLN A 433 12.05 17.15 -22.50
N ARG A 434 11.24 17.33 -21.46
CA ARG A 434 9.78 17.36 -21.59
C ARG A 434 9.16 18.36 -20.62
N VAL A 435 8.02 18.91 -21.00
CA VAL A 435 7.22 19.82 -20.18
C VAL A 435 5.88 19.16 -19.89
N GLY A 436 5.42 19.27 -18.65
CA GLY A 436 4.12 18.77 -18.22
C GLY A 436 3.75 19.37 -16.88
N TYR A 437 2.54 19.12 -16.41
CA TYR A 437 2.17 19.53 -15.06
C TYR A 437 2.93 18.72 -14.01
N SER A 438 3.11 19.28 -12.81
CA SER A 438 3.92 18.64 -11.76
C SER A 438 3.44 17.23 -11.40
N ASP A 439 2.12 17.00 -11.34
CA ASP A 439 1.53 15.67 -11.12
C ASP A 439 1.88 14.69 -12.24
N GLU A 440 1.89 15.16 -13.49
CA GLU A 440 2.20 14.38 -14.69
C GLU A 440 3.69 14.02 -14.81
N ILE A 441 4.57 14.97 -14.48
CA ILE A 441 6.02 14.81 -14.58
C ILE A 441 6.56 13.93 -13.45
N LEU A 442 6.09 14.13 -12.22
CA LEU A 442 6.67 13.50 -11.03
C LEU A 442 6.13 12.09 -10.77
N GLY A 443 4.90 11.79 -11.16
CA GLY A 443 4.42 10.41 -11.09
C GLY A 443 4.70 9.68 -12.41
N PHE A 444 5.18 8.46 -12.31
CA PHE A 444 5.55 7.62 -13.44
C PHE A 444 5.31 6.17 -13.06
N ASP A 445 4.98 5.34 -14.05
CA ASP A 445 4.83 3.92 -13.84
C ASP A 445 6.19 3.30 -13.48
N CYS A 446 6.25 2.58 -12.36
CA CYS A 446 7.46 1.88 -11.93
C CYS A 446 7.77 0.66 -12.83
N GLY A 447 6.89 0.31 -13.78
CA GLY A 447 7.02 -0.84 -14.64
C GLY A 447 6.44 -2.10 -13.99
N GLY A 448 7.08 -3.26 -14.21
CA GLY A 448 6.68 -4.51 -13.58
C GLY A 448 6.77 -4.50 -12.05
N GLN A 449 6.26 -5.56 -11.42
CA GLN A 449 6.34 -5.74 -9.97
C GLN A 449 7.80 -5.79 -9.49
N GLN A 450 8.09 -5.11 -8.39
CA GLN A 450 9.46 -4.96 -7.87
C GLN A 450 9.49 -5.14 -6.35
N LEU A 451 10.58 -5.73 -5.86
CA LEU A 451 10.95 -5.66 -4.45
C LEU A 451 11.97 -4.55 -4.29
N VAL A 452 11.73 -3.64 -3.36
CA VAL A 452 12.61 -2.48 -3.14
C VAL A 452 13.07 -2.45 -1.69
N LEU A 453 14.38 -2.30 -1.49
CA LEU A 453 14.97 -1.93 -0.21
C LEU A 453 15.31 -0.44 -0.27
N GLU A 454 14.83 0.36 0.67
CA GLU A 454 15.04 1.81 0.62
C GLU A 454 15.49 2.35 1.96
N THR A 455 16.63 3.04 1.97
CA THR A 455 17.18 3.69 3.17
C THR A 455 16.99 5.19 3.10
N CYS A 456 16.92 5.83 4.26
CA CYS A 456 16.94 7.28 4.44
C CYS A 456 18.02 7.66 5.44
N PHE A 457 18.79 8.71 5.15
CA PHE A 457 19.78 9.24 6.09
C PHE A 457 19.96 10.76 5.95
N PRO A 458 20.34 11.44 7.06
CA PRO A 458 20.64 12.87 7.01
C PRO A 458 21.95 13.13 6.25
N VAL A 459 21.95 14.17 5.42
CA VAL A 459 23.12 14.66 4.67
C VAL A 459 23.70 15.90 5.33
N ALA A 460 22.86 16.90 5.60
CA ALA A 460 23.23 18.18 6.20
C ALA A 460 22.00 18.84 6.88
N ASN A 461 22.21 19.80 7.78
CA ASN A 461 21.08 20.51 8.44
C ASN A 461 20.45 21.59 7.55
N SER A 462 21.12 21.96 6.47
CA SER A 462 20.61 22.85 5.44
C SER A 462 21.26 22.55 4.10
N LEU A 463 20.61 22.98 3.01
CA LEU A 463 21.16 22.85 1.67
C LEU A 463 22.48 23.63 1.49
N ALA A 464 22.68 24.71 2.25
CA ALA A 464 23.91 25.50 2.24
C ALA A 464 25.11 24.74 2.83
N GLU A 465 24.85 23.89 3.82
CA GLU A 465 25.86 23.07 4.52
C GLU A 465 26.31 21.84 3.71
N VAL A 466 25.63 21.49 2.61
CA VAL A 466 26.09 20.42 1.72
C VAL A 466 27.46 20.81 1.14
N PRO A 467 28.50 19.96 1.27
CA PRO A 467 29.85 20.32 0.83
C PRO A 467 29.96 20.28 -0.70
N GLU A 468 30.84 21.11 -1.26
CA GLU A 468 31.09 21.17 -2.72
C GLU A 468 31.70 19.87 -3.27
N SER A 469 32.44 19.16 -2.44
CA SER A 469 33.03 17.87 -2.77
C SER A 469 32.92 16.92 -1.58
N LYS A 470 32.98 15.61 -1.85
CA LYS A 470 32.90 14.55 -0.82
C LYS A 470 31.61 14.63 0.03
N SER A 471 30.49 14.98 -0.61
CA SER A 471 29.18 14.89 0.04
C SER A 471 28.87 13.46 0.46
N ARG A 472 28.35 13.31 1.68
CA ARG A 472 28.20 12.01 2.34
C ARG A 472 27.23 11.08 1.62
N ASP A 473 26.23 11.64 0.97
CA ASP A 473 25.25 10.92 0.14
C ASP A 473 25.84 10.39 -1.17
N ILE A 474 26.77 11.10 -1.79
CA ILE A 474 27.52 10.57 -2.93
C ILE A 474 28.54 9.53 -2.48
N GLU A 475 29.23 9.78 -1.35
CA GLU A 475 30.14 8.81 -0.77
C GLU A 475 29.42 7.51 -0.37
N TYR A 476 28.17 7.59 0.10
CA TYR A 476 27.31 6.44 0.36
C TYR A 476 27.16 5.60 -0.91
N MET A 477 26.83 6.23 -2.04
CA MET A 477 26.64 5.54 -3.31
C MET A 477 27.93 4.92 -3.84
N GLU A 478 29.05 5.63 -3.77
CA GLU A 478 30.36 5.07 -4.14
C GLU A 478 30.68 3.81 -3.33
N ASN A 479 30.44 3.86 -2.01
CA ASN A 479 30.64 2.74 -1.11
C ASN A 479 29.68 1.57 -1.42
N LEU A 480 28.40 1.84 -1.65
CA LEU A 480 27.41 0.82 -2.00
C LEU A 480 27.76 0.11 -3.31
N LEU A 481 28.07 0.87 -4.37
CA LEU A 481 28.43 0.32 -5.68
C LEU A 481 29.74 -0.49 -5.60
N ALA A 482 30.72 -0.02 -4.83
CA ALA A 482 31.95 -0.78 -4.57
C ALA A 482 31.69 -2.07 -3.80
N ASP A 483 30.78 -2.05 -2.83
CA ASP A 483 30.39 -3.21 -2.03
C ASP A 483 29.66 -4.26 -2.89
N ILE A 484 28.71 -3.83 -3.75
CA ILE A 484 28.02 -4.69 -4.73
C ILE A 484 29.03 -5.33 -5.69
N LYS A 485 29.97 -4.53 -6.22
CA LYS A 485 30.99 -5.03 -7.13
C LYS A 485 31.90 -6.06 -6.45
N ARG A 486 32.36 -5.77 -5.23
CA ARG A 486 33.25 -6.66 -4.45
C ARG A 486 32.55 -7.96 -4.05
N ALA A 487 31.27 -7.89 -3.68
CA ALA A 487 30.49 -9.07 -3.30
C ALA A 487 30.01 -9.89 -4.52
N GLY A 488 30.14 -9.35 -5.74
CA GLY A 488 29.79 -10.06 -6.97
C GLY A 488 28.29 -10.35 -7.12
N VAL A 489 27.43 -9.49 -6.57
CA VAL A 489 25.97 -9.72 -6.51
C VAL A 489 25.28 -9.17 -7.76
N PRO A 490 24.46 -9.95 -8.49
CA PRO A 490 23.70 -9.45 -9.63
C PRO A 490 22.78 -8.30 -9.23
N ALA A 491 22.94 -7.15 -9.90
CA ALA A 491 22.25 -5.90 -9.61
C ALA A 491 21.43 -5.46 -10.84
N PRO A 492 20.23 -6.02 -11.03
CA PRO A 492 19.52 -5.92 -12.30
C PRO A 492 18.98 -4.52 -12.58
N SER A 493 18.65 -3.74 -11.55
CA SER A 493 18.01 -2.44 -11.70
C SER A 493 18.92 -1.28 -11.32
N PRO A 494 18.75 -0.11 -11.96
CA PRO A 494 19.35 1.12 -11.49
C PRO A 494 19.00 1.36 -10.01
N ILE A 495 19.99 1.74 -9.22
CA ILE A 495 19.79 2.12 -7.82
C ILE A 495 19.32 3.57 -7.83
N GLU A 496 18.14 3.83 -7.30
CA GLU A 496 17.57 5.18 -7.27
C GLU A 496 18.10 5.96 -6.06
N GLN A 497 18.45 7.22 -6.27
CA GLN A 497 18.76 8.16 -5.21
C GLN A 497 17.95 9.44 -5.38
N ARG A 498 17.28 9.85 -4.31
CA ARG A 498 16.42 11.04 -4.23
C ARG A 498 16.69 11.80 -2.94
N TRP A 499 16.14 13.00 -2.83
CA TRP A 499 16.28 13.84 -1.63
C TRP A 499 14.96 14.43 -1.20
N THR A 500 14.81 14.71 0.10
CA THR A 500 13.76 15.57 0.64
C THR A 500 14.34 16.54 1.66
N SER A 501 13.54 17.52 2.06
CA SER A 501 13.79 18.22 3.31
C SER A 501 13.53 17.32 4.53
N GLY A 502 13.90 17.79 5.72
CA GLY A 502 13.52 17.16 6.99
C GLY A 502 12.02 17.20 7.27
N SER A 503 11.58 16.34 8.18
CA SER A 503 10.20 16.23 8.65
C SER A 503 10.08 16.51 10.16
N SER A 504 9.00 17.18 10.55
CA SER A 504 8.63 17.34 11.96
C SER A 504 7.96 16.10 12.56
N SER A 505 7.60 15.08 11.77
CA SER A 505 7.00 13.85 12.30
C SER A 505 8.07 13.01 12.99
N ALA A 506 7.87 12.69 14.26
CA ALA A 506 8.89 12.03 15.06
C ALA A 506 9.22 10.60 14.60
N MET A 507 8.27 9.93 13.92
CA MET A 507 8.45 8.60 13.34
C MET A 507 8.89 8.62 11.87
N SER A 508 9.08 9.79 11.23
CA SER A 508 9.52 9.85 9.83
C SER A 508 10.99 9.41 9.69
N PRO A 509 11.36 8.60 8.67
CA PRO A 509 12.76 8.32 8.38
C PRO A 509 13.60 9.60 8.18
N ALA A 510 12.97 10.66 7.67
CA ALA A 510 13.53 12.00 7.51
C ALA A 510 13.27 12.94 8.70
N ALA A 511 12.96 12.41 9.89
CA ALA A 511 12.72 13.21 11.09
C ALA A 511 13.93 14.10 11.42
N GLY A 512 13.72 15.41 11.49
CA GLY A 512 14.74 16.41 11.78
C GLY A 512 14.30 17.83 11.43
N PRO A 513 15.23 18.79 11.41
CA PRO A 513 14.89 20.19 11.25
C PRO A 513 14.30 20.48 9.87
N PRO A 514 13.32 21.41 9.77
CA PRO A 514 12.90 21.98 8.50
C PRO A 514 14.12 22.53 7.74
N GLY A 515 14.20 22.24 6.44
CA GLY A 515 15.33 22.63 5.60
C GLY A 515 16.56 21.70 5.65
N GLY A 516 16.62 20.75 6.59
CA GLY A 516 17.61 19.68 6.59
C GLY A 516 17.52 18.83 5.33
N VAL A 517 18.63 18.33 4.81
CA VAL A 517 18.69 17.54 3.57
C VAL A 517 18.82 16.06 3.92
N TYR A 518 17.90 15.24 3.40
CA TYR A 518 17.89 13.80 3.59
C TYR A 518 18.03 13.09 2.25
N SER A 519 18.84 12.04 2.18
CA SER A 519 19.02 11.22 0.99
C SER A 519 18.28 9.90 1.15
N TRP A 520 17.53 9.53 0.12
CA TRP A 520 16.77 8.29 0.01
C TRP A 520 17.42 7.42 -1.06
N VAL A 521 17.87 6.22 -0.70
CA VAL A 521 18.53 5.28 -1.63
C VAL A 521 17.71 4.00 -1.74
N GLY A 522 17.13 3.78 -2.92
CA GLY A 522 16.30 2.63 -3.27
C GLY A 522 17.04 1.63 -4.14
N ILE A 523 17.30 0.44 -3.62
CA ILE A 523 17.81 -0.70 -4.36
C ILE A 523 16.62 -1.54 -4.82
N ILE A 524 16.54 -1.80 -6.12
CA ILE A 524 15.37 -2.44 -6.74
C ILE A 524 15.77 -3.82 -7.26
N ALA A 525 15.01 -4.84 -6.88
CA ALA A 525 15.08 -6.17 -7.48
C ALA A 525 14.01 -6.31 -8.57
N TYR A 526 14.42 -6.93 -9.67
CA TYR A 526 13.51 -7.40 -10.72
C TYR A 526 12.72 -8.61 -10.20
N LEU A 527 11.40 -8.65 -10.40
CA LEU A 527 10.58 -9.82 -10.06
C LEU A 527 9.80 -10.32 -11.30
N PRO A 528 10.15 -11.51 -11.84
CA PRO A 528 9.44 -12.10 -12.98
C PRO A 528 8.06 -12.59 -12.56
N GLN A 529 7.25 -13.14 -13.48
CA GLN A 529 5.94 -13.72 -13.12
C GLN A 529 6.06 -15.11 -12.45
N SER A 530 7.13 -15.87 -12.71
CA SER A 530 7.33 -17.22 -12.16
C SER A 530 7.51 -17.20 -10.64
N PRO A 531 6.66 -17.91 -9.85
CA PRO A 531 6.79 -17.96 -8.40
C PRO A 531 8.14 -18.52 -7.91
N GLU A 532 8.66 -19.56 -8.56
CA GLU A 532 9.93 -20.19 -8.18
C GLU A 532 11.12 -19.25 -8.41
N GLU A 533 11.13 -18.52 -9.53
CA GLU A 533 12.19 -17.55 -9.82
C GLU A 533 12.11 -16.34 -8.90
N ARG A 534 10.89 -15.87 -8.61
CA ARG A 534 10.64 -14.81 -7.62
C ARG A 534 11.22 -15.15 -6.27
N GLU A 535 10.99 -16.36 -5.78
CA GLU A 535 11.52 -16.81 -4.49
C GLU A 535 13.04 -16.78 -4.50
N LYS A 536 13.69 -17.34 -5.52
CA LYS A 536 15.15 -17.33 -5.65
C LYS A 536 15.74 -15.92 -5.71
N ILE A 537 15.11 -15.01 -6.45
CA ILE A 537 15.57 -13.61 -6.53
C ILE A 537 15.35 -12.88 -5.19
N THR A 538 14.19 -13.09 -4.57
CA THR A 538 13.87 -12.51 -3.26
C THR A 538 14.85 -12.99 -2.19
N ASP A 539 15.19 -14.27 -2.16
CA ASP A 539 16.16 -14.85 -1.24
C ASP A 539 17.57 -14.34 -1.50
N MET A 540 17.99 -14.21 -2.76
CA MET A 540 19.25 -13.56 -3.11
C MET A 540 19.27 -12.11 -2.61
N PHE A 541 18.18 -11.37 -2.81
CA PHE A 541 18.06 -9.98 -2.40
C PHE A 541 18.16 -9.82 -0.88
N ARG A 542 17.41 -10.63 -0.13
CA ARG A 542 17.43 -10.64 1.33
C ARG A 542 18.78 -11.10 1.89
N SER A 543 19.33 -12.21 1.39
CA SER A 543 20.57 -12.79 1.93
C SER A 543 21.84 -12.04 1.55
N LYS A 544 21.86 -11.31 0.42
CA LYS A 544 23.05 -10.60 -0.05
C LYS A 544 22.94 -9.08 0.07
N TYR A 545 21.86 -8.44 -0.40
CA TYR A 545 21.76 -6.98 -0.38
C TYR A 545 21.48 -6.42 1.00
N SER A 546 20.57 -7.04 1.76
CA SER A 546 20.21 -6.54 3.09
C SER A 546 21.46 -6.46 4.00
N PRO A 547 22.32 -7.49 4.13
CA PRO A 547 23.54 -7.38 4.94
C PRO A 547 24.53 -6.31 4.46
N LEU A 548 24.69 -6.13 3.13
CA LEU A 548 25.58 -5.10 2.57
C LEU A 548 25.14 -3.69 3.00
N VAL A 549 23.83 -3.44 3.01
CA VAL A 549 23.25 -2.16 3.44
C VAL A 549 23.24 -2.03 4.96
N GLN A 550 22.70 -3.02 5.67
CA GLN A 550 22.50 -2.98 7.12
C GLN A 550 23.79 -2.95 7.93
N GLY A 551 24.85 -3.58 7.45
CA GLY A 551 26.11 -3.66 8.18
C GLY A 551 26.80 -2.31 8.27
N ARG A 552 27.70 -2.04 7.32
CA ARG A 552 28.59 -0.87 7.35
C ARG A 552 27.90 0.42 6.95
N LEU A 553 27.01 0.39 5.95
CA LEU A 553 26.45 1.62 5.38
C LEU A 553 25.45 2.27 6.34
N MET A 554 24.45 1.53 6.81
CA MET A 554 23.46 2.11 7.73
C MET A 554 24.08 2.67 9.00
N SER A 555 25.03 1.96 9.60
CA SER A 555 25.74 2.43 10.80
C SER A 555 26.60 3.68 10.53
N LYS A 556 27.41 3.69 9.47
CA LYS A 556 28.30 4.82 9.13
C LYS A 556 27.54 6.11 8.80
N TYR A 557 26.39 5.99 8.15
CA TYR A 557 25.63 7.14 7.66
C TYR A 557 24.42 7.50 8.53
N GLY A 558 24.16 6.75 9.60
CA GLY A 558 22.96 6.92 10.42
C GLY A 558 21.68 6.65 9.64
N ALA A 559 21.74 5.71 8.69
CA ALA A 559 20.61 5.41 7.83
C ALA A 559 19.63 4.45 8.49
N VAL A 560 18.35 4.63 8.14
CA VAL A 560 17.24 3.79 8.56
C VAL A 560 16.45 3.32 7.35
N TRP A 561 15.76 2.19 7.49
CA TRP A 561 14.84 1.72 6.46
C TRP A 561 13.62 2.64 6.35
N HIS A 562 13.12 2.83 5.12
CA HIS A 562 11.78 3.33 4.90
C HIS A 562 10.75 2.31 5.44
N TRP A 563 9.69 2.77 6.11
CA TRP A 563 8.75 1.88 6.79
C TRP A 563 8.02 0.90 5.90
N ALA A 564 7.74 1.26 4.64
CA ALA A 564 7.10 0.35 3.68
C ALA A 564 8.08 -0.70 3.10
N LYS A 565 9.39 -0.51 3.30
CA LYS A 565 10.47 -1.36 2.79
C LYS A 565 11.22 -2.10 3.90
N LEU A 566 10.89 -1.84 5.16
CA LEU A 566 11.49 -2.49 6.30
C LEU A 566 11.03 -3.95 6.35
N GLU A 567 12.00 -4.86 6.33
CA GLU A 567 11.82 -6.29 6.44
C GLU A 567 12.46 -6.79 7.74
N VAL A 568 11.80 -7.74 8.38
CA VAL A 568 12.38 -8.54 9.46
C VAL A 568 12.61 -9.93 8.90
N ASP A 569 13.87 -10.36 8.88
CA ASP A 569 14.23 -11.68 8.36
C ASP A 569 15.14 -12.37 9.36
N GLU A 570 14.57 -13.30 10.13
CA GLU A 570 15.31 -14.11 11.10
C GLU A 570 16.34 -15.03 10.42
N ARG A 571 16.18 -15.30 9.11
CA ARG A 571 17.16 -16.06 8.30
C ARG A 571 18.30 -15.18 7.79
N GLY A 572 18.11 -13.85 7.78
CA GLY A 572 19.07 -12.85 7.29
C GLY A 572 20.21 -12.53 8.25
N GLY A 573 20.46 -13.40 9.24
CA GLY A 573 21.52 -13.26 10.24
C GLY A 573 21.22 -12.27 11.37
N ALA A 574 22.14 -12.16 12.34
CA ALA A 574 21.94 -11.41 13.58
C ALA A 574 21.50 -9.95 13.37
N ALA A 575 21.97 -9.28 12.31
CA ALA A 575 21.62 -7.90 12.01
C ALA A 575 20.17 -7.70 11.53
N SER A 576 19.54 -8.73 10.94
CA SER A 576 18.17 -8.66 10.40
C SER A 576 17.12 -9.23 11.35
N SER A 577 17.56 -9.80 12.48
CA SER A 577 16.68 -10.29 13.55
C SER A 577 15.78 -9.20 14.10
N SER A 578 14.60 -9.59 14.58
CA SER A 578 13.65 -8.70 15.26
C SER A 578 14.33 -7.87 16.36
N ALA A 579 15.15 -8.49 17.22
CA ALA A 579 15.87 -7.79 18.28
C ALA A 579 16.84 -6.69 17.76
N ALA A 580 17.57 -6.97 16.69
CA ALA A 580 18.49 -5.99 16.08
C ALA A 580 17.72 -4.85 15.38
N VAL A 581 16.61 -5.17 14.71
CA VAL A 581 15.70 -4.18 14.13
C VAL A 581 15.14 -3.28 15.23
N GLN A 582 14.55 -3.84 16.28
CA GLN A 582 13.99 -3.11 17.42
C GLN A 582 15.02 -2.18 18.06
N LYS A 583 16.24 -2.68 18.31
CA LYS A 583 17.33 -1.88 18.88
C LYS A 583 17.67 -0.67 18.00
N ARG A 584 17.78 -0.85 16.69
CA ARG A 584 18.06 0.25 15.75
C ARG A 584 16.91 1.27 15.71
N LEU A 585 15.67 0.78 15.69
CA LEU A 585 14.50 1.66 15.71
C LEU A 585 14.42 2.46 17.00
N ALA A 586 14.64 1.85 18.16
CA ALA A 586 14.68 2.54 19.45
C ALA A 586 15.82 3.56 19.56
N ALA A 587 16.93 3.35 18.85
CA ALA A 587 18.03 4.30 18.79
C ALA A 587 17.72 5.52 17.90
N ARG A 588 16.81 5.39 16.92
CA ARG A 588 16.48 6.46 15.98
C ARG A 588 15.18 7.19 16.31
N PHE A 589 14.16 6.46 16.73
CA PHE A 589 12.78 6.91 16.87
C PHE A 589 12.34 6.85 18.34
N PRO A 590 11.36 7.67 18.77
CA PRO A 590 10.82 7.64 20.13
C PRO A 590 9.86 6.45 20.33
N VAL A 591 10.35 5.22 20.11
CA VAL A 591 9.56 3.99 20.13
C VAL A 591 8.84 3.78 21.47
N LYS A 592 9.47 4.15 22.59
CA LYS A 592 8.86 4.03 23.92
C LYS A 592 7.60 4.90 24.02
N GLU A 593 7.69 6.15 23.59
CA GLU A 593 6.57 7.10 23.62
C GLU A 593 5.47 6.71 22.64
N PHE A 594 5.86 6.31 21.42
CA PHE A 594 4.94 5.73 20.44
C PHE A 594 4.15 4.56 21.02
N ASN A 595 4.83 3.62 21.69
CA ASN A 595 4.20 2.45 22.29
C ASN A 595 3.33 2.79 23.52
N SER A 596 3.64 3.85 24.26
CA SER A 596 2.78 4.37 25.31
C SER A 596 1.45 4.86 24.73
N TYR A 597 1.49 5.68 23.67
CA TYR A 597 0.27 6.13 22.98
C TYR A 597 -0.49 4.97 22.31
N ARG A 598 0.22 4.02 21.68
CA ARG A 598 -0.40 2.79 21.15
C ARG A 598 -1.15 2.04 22.23
N SER A 599 -0.59 1.97 23.44
CA SER A 599 -1.22 1.29 24.58
C SER A 599 -2.44 2.04 25.12
N LEU A 600 -2.42 3.36 25.09
CA LEU A 600 -3.53 4.22 25.49
C LEU A 600 -4.70 4.12 24.50
N LEU A 601 -4.41 4.23 23.20
CA LEU A 601 -5.41 4.30 22.13
C LEU A 601 -5.95 2.92 21.73
N ASP A 602 -5.15 1.86 21.92
CA ASP A 602 -5.50 0.48 21.62
C ASP A 602 -5.01 -0.48 22.73
N PRO A 603 -5.67 -0.49 23.91
CA PRO A 603 -5.20 -1.24 25.05
C PRO A 603 -5.25 -2.76 24.84
N LYS A 604 -6.13 -3.25 23.95
CA LYS A 604 -6.24 -4.68 23.59
C LYS A 604 -5.38 -5.10 22.39
N ASN A 605 -4.58 -4.19 21.83
CA ASN A 605 -3.71 -4.46 20.68
C ASN A 605 -4.47 -4.97 19.44
N VAL A 606 -5.66 -4.41 19.17
CA VAL A 606 -6.56 -4.71 18.05
C VAL A 606 -5.91 -4.40 16.70
N LEU A 607 -5.30 -3.22 16.53
CA LEU A 607 -4.82 -2.70 15.24
C LEU A 607 -3.43 -3.24 14.83
N ALA A 608 -3.06 -4.41 15.34
CA ALA A 608 -1.75 -5.03 15.17
C ALA A 608 -1.77 -6.24 14.23
N ASN A 609 -0.58 -6.68 13.85
CA ASN A 609 -0.31 -7.93 13.16
C ASN A 609 1.06 -8.46 13.58
N GLU A 610 1.41 -9.66 13.11
CA GLU A 610 2.69 -10.30 13.43
C GLU A 610 3.89 -9.43 13.04
N TRP A 611 3.85 -8.77 11.87
CA TRP A 611 4.92 -7.89 11.43
C TRP A 611 5.13 -6.73 12.40
N LEU A 612 4.06 -6.02 12.77
CA LEU A 612 4.15 -4.86 13.65
C LEU A 612 4.62 -5.25 15.04
N ASP A 613 4.15 -6.38 15.57
CA ASP A 613 4.57 -6.86 16.89
C ASP A 613 6.05 -7.32 16.90
N LYS A 614 6.59 -7.78 15.76
CA LYS A 614 8.04 -8.03 15.60
C LYS A 614 8.87 -6.75 15.52
N VAL A 615 8.36 -5.70 14.89
CA VAL A 615 9.12 -4.46 14.63
C VAL A 615 9.02 -3.47 15.79
N LEU A 616 7.82 -3.32 16.35
CA LEU A 616 7.47 -2.44 17.46
C LEU A 616 6.69 -3.24 18.51
N PRO A 617 7.35 -4.10 19.29
CA PRO A 617 6.66 -4.88 20.33
C PRO A 617 6.08 -3.94 21.38
N ARG A 618 4.89 -4.28 21.90
CA ARG A 618 4.37 -3.62 23.11
C ARG A 618 5.19 -4.06 24.32
N ALA A 619 5.39 -3.12 25.24
CA ALA A 619 6.10 -3.36 26.51
C ALA A 619 5.29 -4.26 27.45
#